data_AF-A0A534ZQ22-F1
#
_entry.id   AF-A0A534ZQ22-F1
#
_cell.length_a   1.000
_cell.length_b   1.000
_cell.length_c   1.000
_cell.angle_alpha   90.00
_cell.angle_beta   90.00
_cell.angle_gamma   90.00
#
_symmetry.space_group_name_H-M   'P 1'
#
loop_
_entity.id
_entity.type
_entity.pdbx_description
1 polymer ?
#
loop_
_entity_poly.entity_id
_entity_poly.type
_entity_poly.pdbx_seq_one_letter_code
_entity_poly.pdbx_strand_id
1 'polypeptide(L)'
;MAGFLVPPIAAHAAWPQTPPNDPQFAPCENAATFTPNCYSDPGADQWDMFGPLSDAQYPCPAPILQHPDGGLPCWAVAAFDPNHMSGVDFTGAWARGNVGRDDILIAYMEGGVNYSSDSIKDALDNEWLNKGELPCPQRADGTTLAWPNCYDLDGNGRLDIRDYVHDPRVNPSCPAGVASDTPVGQGGGLAIDVEGTSRNCVSSGQHPYLNAVNVQGTRTPYLSPEDLIAVFGHCRMQSGQIAQCPPGGRFDNDGNGYPNDINGWNADRNNNDPQTEDMAYNHAPGLHSLLVG
;
A
#
# COMPACT_ATOMS: atom_id res chain seq x y z
N MET A 1 37.43 13.86 0.32
CA MET A 1 36.28 14.66 0.77
C MET A 1 35.15 13.68 1.03
N ALA A 2 34.76 13.51 2.29
CA ALA A 2 33.70 12.58 2.67
C ALA A 2 32.34 13.20 2.35
N GLY A 3 31.60 12.58 1.43
CA GLY A 3 30.23 12.96 1.14
C GLY A 3 29.33 12.56 2.30
N PHE A 4 28.67 13.54 2.91
CA PHE A 4 27.62 13.29 3.88
C PHE A 4 26.45 12.61 3.16
N LEU A 5 26.20 11.34 3.49
CA LEU A 5 24.95 10.67 3.16
C LEU A 5 23.84 11.34 3.97
N VAL A 6 22.90 11.98 3.27
CA VAL A 6 21.66 12.47 3.88
C VAL A 6 20.84 11.23 4.25
N PRO A 7 20.41 11.05 5.51
CA PRO A 7 19.58 9.93 5.88
C PRO A 7 18.25 10.01 5.13
N PRO A 8 17.63 8.86 4.76
CA PRO A 8 16.30 8.87 4.18
C PRO A 8 15.34 9.58 5.13
N ILE A 9 14.67 10.61 4.62
CA ILE A 9 13.60 11.27 5.34
C ILE A 9 12.48 10.24 5.41
N ALA A 10 12.16 9.79 6.63
CA ALA A 10 10.99 8.97 6.87
C ALA A 10 9.78 9.75 6.36
N ALA A 11 9.14 9.25 5.31
CA ALA A 11 8.01 9.91 4.66
C ALA A 11 6.72 9.66 5.44
N HIS A 12 6.75 9.79 6.77
CA HIS A 12 5.52 9.82 7.55
C HIS A 12 5.04 11.25 7.57
N ALA A 13 3.86 11.49 7.01
CA ALA A 13 3.14 12.72 7.29
C ALA A 13 2.98 12.84 8.82
N ALA A 14 3.29 14.01 9.37
CA ALA A 14 3.03 14.25 10.79
C ALA A 14 1.52 14.15 11.02
N TRP A 15 1.11 13.32 11.98
CA TRP A 15 -0.31 13.13 12.31
C TRP A 15 -0.97 14.48 12.63
N PRO A 16 -2.08 14.82 11.96
CA PRO A 16 -2.79 16.06 12.22
C PRO A 16 -3.27 16.08 13.69
N GLN A 17 -3.05 17.20 14.37
CA GLN A 17 -3.46 17.39 15.77
C GLN A 17 -4.97 17.31 15.98
N THR A 18 -5.73 17.55 14.90
CA THR A 18 -7.16 17.33 14.84
C THR A 18 -7.41 16.05 14.05
N PRO A 19 -8.20 15.11 14.59
CA PRO A 19 -8.66 13.97 13.82
C PRO A 19 -9.25 14.44 12.48
N PRO A 20 -9.05 13.69 11.38
CA PRO A 20 -9.64 14.03 10.10
C PRO A 20 -11.14 14.26 10.23
N ASN A 21 -11.62 15.39 9.72
CA ASN A 21 -13.03 15.71 9.62
C ASN A 21 -13.36 15.89 8.14
N ASP A 22 -14.56 15.49 7.71
CA ASP A 22 -15.04 15.84 6.38
C ASP A 22 -15.28 17.37 6.33
N PRO A 23 -14.48 18.14 5.57
CA PRO A 23 -14.66 19.58 5.50
C PRO A 23 -15.67 19.98 4.42
N GLN A 24 -16.05 19.07 3.52
CA GLN A 24 -16.89 19.34 2.37
C GLN A 24 -18.34 18.92 2.62
N PHE A 25 -18.56 17.89 3.45
CA PHE A 25 -19.86 17.27 3.75
C PHE A 25 -20.57 16.80 2.48
N ALA A 26 -21.03 15.56 2.46
CA ALA A 26 -21.87 15.09 1.37
C ALA A 26 -23.09 16.03 1.20
N PRO A 27 -23.60 16.26 -0.03
CA PRO A 27 -24.81 17.04 -0.24
C PRO A 27 -26.02 16.52 0.57
N CYS A 28 -26.01 15.24 0.96
CA CYS A 28 -27.00 14.64 1.84
C CYS A 28 -26.90 15.13 3.29
N GLU A 29 -25.68 15.37 3.77
CA GLU A 29 -25.37 15.61 5.18
C GLU A 29 -25.70 17.03 5.58
N ASN A 30 -25.31 18.00 4.74
CA ASN A 30 -25.57 19.42 4.99
C ASN A 30 -26.93 19.91 4.46
N ALA A 31 -27.76 19.01 3.90
CA ALA A 31 -29.08 19.38 3.41
C ALA A 31 -30.04 19.73 4.56
N ALA A 32 -30.70 20.88 4.43
CA ALA A 32 -31.74 21.35 5.35
C ALA A 32 -32.97 20.42 5.40
N THR A 33 -33.22 19.65 4.34
CA THR A 33 -34.32 18.69 4.22
C THR A 33 -33.82 17.40 3.59
N PHE A 34 -34.50 16.28 3.86
CA PHE A 34 -34.16 15.00 3.24
C PHE A 34 -34.21 15.13 1.72
N THR A 35 -33.07 14.90 1.08
CA THR A 35 -32.93 14.98 -0.38
C THR A 35 -32.64 13.57 -0.90
N PRO A 36 -33.51 12.97 -1.73
CA PRO A 36 -33.16 11.72 -2.39
C PRO A 36 -32.09 11.96 -3.48
N ASN A 37 -31.18 11.01 -3.67
CA ASN A 37 -30.13 11.03 -4.70
C ASN A 37 -29.12 12.18 -4.58
N CYS A 38 -28.78 12.59 -3.35
CA CYS A 38 -27.78 13.60 -3.04
C CYS A 38 -26.33 13.07 -3.11
N TYR A 39 -26.04 12.24 -4.11
CA TYR A 39 -24.69 11.73 -4.35
C TYR A 39 -23.73 12.89 -4.63
N SER A 40 -22.66 12.95 -3.87
CA SER A 40 -21.47 13.73 -4.17
C SER A 40 -20.73 13.13 -5.37
N ASP A 41 -19.81 13.90 -5.95
CA ASP A 41 -18.75 13.33 -6.77
C ASP A 41 -17.94 12.37 -5.88
N PRO A 42 -17.82 11.07 -6.21
CA PRO A 42 -17.12 10.10 -5.36
C PRO A 42 -15.65 10.45 -5.08
N GLY A 43 -15.05 11.40 -5.82
CA GLY A 43 -13.71 11.93 -5.53
C GLY A 43 -13.67 13.18 -4.63
N ALA A 44 -14.82 13.75 -4.26
CA ALA A 44 -14.93 14.97 -3.46
C ALA A 44 -15.44 14.72 -2.03
N ASP A 45 -15.88 13.51 -1.73
CA ASP A 45 -16.55 13.16 -0.47
C ASP A 45 -15.73 12.16 0.33
N GLN A 46 -15.62 12.42 1.64
CA GLN A 46 -14.89 11.59 2.57
C GLN A 46 -15.89 10.78 3.39
N TRP A 47 -16.54 9.79 2.74
CA TRP A 47 -17.63 8.98 3.30
C TRP A 47 -17.29 8.27 4.62
N ASP A 48 -16.00 8.06 4.87
CA ASP A 48 -15.43 7.46 6.08
C ASP A 48 -15.23 8.48 7.21
N MET A 49 -15.38 9.77 6.94
CA MET A 49 -15.22 10.86 7.90
C MET A 49 -16.57 11.54 8.15
N PHE A 50 -16.84 11.89 9.40
CA PHE A 50 -17.99 12.73 9.76
C PHE A 50 -17.51 13.79 10.74
N GLY A 51 -18.15 14.96 10.70
CA GLY A 51 -17.88 16.05 11.63
C GLY A 51 -19.18 16.73 12.05
N PRO A 52 -19.17 17.52 13.14
CA PRO A 52 -20.37 18.23 13.56
C PRO A 52 -20.74 19.34 12.57
N LEU A 53 -21.97 19.29 12.04
CA LEU A 53 -22.56 20.39 11.29
C LEU A 53 -22.85 21.58 12.22
N SER A 54 -22.35 22.76 11.87
CA SER A 54 -22.60 23.97 12.66
C SER A 54 -23.85 24.71 12.19
N ASP A 55 -24.72 25.13 13.11
CA ASP A 55 -25.90 25.96 12.81
C ASP A 55 -25.51 27.30 12.15
N ALA A 56 -24.28 27.77 12.35
CA ALA A 56 -23.76 29.00 11.74
C ALA A 56 -23.47 28.83 10.25
N GLN A 57 -23.01 27.65 9.84
CA GLN A 57 -22.66 27.32 8.46
C GLN A 57 -23.84 26.69 7.70
N TYR A 58 -24.65 25.87 8.38
CA TYR A 58 -25.73 25.07 7.81
C TYR A 58 -27.04 25.22 8.61
N PRO A 59 -27.70 26.38 8.61
CA PRO A 59 -28.85 26.62 9.47
C PRO A 59 -30.04 25.70 9.18
N CYS A 60 -30.63 25.12 10.22
CA CYS A 60 -31.82 24.29 10.08
C CYS A 60 -33.12 25.10 9.84
N PRO A 61 -34.02 24.60 8.98
CA PRO A 61 -35.30 25.25 8.71
C PRO A 61 -36.36 24.89 9.75
N ALA A 62 -37.21 25.85 10.10
CA ALA A 62 -38.36 25.60 10.97
C ALA A 62 -39.20 24.39 10.48
N PRO A 63 -39.68 23.52 11.39
CA PRO A 63 -39.69 23.67 12.86
C PRO A 63 -38.40 23.23 13.57
N ILE A 64 -37.42 22.70 12.84
CA ILE A 64 -36.16 22.21 13.40
C ILE A 64 -35.19 23.39 13.37
N LEU A 65 -34.92 23.99 14.52
CA LEU A 65 -34.13 25.22 14.60
C LEU A 65 -32.65 24.98 14.90
N GLN A 66 -32.27 23.73 15.15
CA GLN A 66 -30.91 23.31 15.51
C GLN A 66 -30.64 21.91 14.98
N HIS A 67 -29.40 21.65 14.61
CA HIS A 67 -28.95 20.30 14.28
C HIS A 67 -29.16 19.33 15.46
N PRO A 68 -29.76 18.14 15.22
CA PRO A 68 -29.84 17.10 16.24
C PRO A 68 -28.46 16.74 16.79
N ASP A 69 -28.40 16.48 18.09
CA ASP A 69 -27.17 16.17 18.83
C ASP A 69 -26.04 17.20 18.68
N GLY A 70 -26.34 18.41 18.18
CA GLY A 70 -25.35 19.47 17.97
C GLY A 70 -24.48 19.29 16.73
N GLY A 71 -24.85 18.42 15.78
CA GLY A 71 -24.03 18.20 14.58
C GLY A 71 -24.60 17.31 13.48
N LEU A 72 -25.79 16.71 13.64
CA LEU A 72 -26.40 15.81 12.65
C LEU A 72 -27.28 16.53 11.63
N PRO A 73 -27.58 15.95 10.45
CA PRO A 73 -28.42 16.59 9.45
C PRO A 73 -29.77 17.01 10.02
N CYS A 74 -30.28 18.19 9.63
CA CYS A 74 -31.51 18.75 10.22
C CYS A 74 -32.70 17.79 10.11
N TRP A 75 -32.80 17.04 9.01
CA TRP A 75 -33.87 16.09 8.77
C TRP A 75 -33.76 14.79 9.58
N ALA A 76 -32.62 14.52 10.22
CA ALA A 76 -32.35 13.32 11.02
C ALA A 76 -32.79 13.48 12.49
N VAL A 77 -34.00 14.00 12.73
CA VAL A 77 -34.49 14.39 14.07
C VAL A 77 -34.53 13.30 15.14
N ALA A 78 -34.50 12.03 14.73
CA ALA A 78 -34.52 10.88 15.64
C ALA A 78 -33.13 10.21 15.78
N ALA A 79 -32.13 10.72 15.07
CA ALA A 79 -30.77 10.23 15.16
C ALA A 79 -30.07 10.79 16.41
N PHE A 80 -29.20 9.98 16.99
CA PHE A 80 -28.38 10.33 18.13
C PHE A 80 -27.00 9.73 17.89
N ASP A 81 -25.99 10.58 17.92
CA ASP A 81 -24.60 10.24 17.71
C ASP A 81 -23.73 11.26 18.48
N PRO A 82 -23.44 10.97 19.75
CA PRO A 82 -22.83 11.93 20.66
C PRO A 82 -21.37 12.25 20.28
N ASN A 83 -20.80 11.49 19.34
CA ASN A 83 -19.43 11.64 18.87
C ASN A 83 -19.35 12.22 17.45
N HIS A 84 -20.48 12.38 16.75
CA HIS A 84 -20.58 12.92 15.37
C HIS A 84 -19.68 12.18 14.38
N MET A 85 -19.99 10.89 14.18
CA MET A 85 -19.20 9.86 13.51
C MET A 85 -19.93 9.21 12.32
N SER A 86 -19.17 8.75 11.33
CA SER A 86 -19.65 8.11 10.09
C SER A 86 -20.09 6.66 10.33
N GLY A 87 -21.09 6.42 11.19
CA GLY A 87 -21.64 5.09 11.49
C GLY A 87 -20.71 4.12 12.24
N VAL A 88 -19.39 4.32 12.15
CA VAL A 88 -18.32 3.64 12.88
C VAL A 88 -17.39 4.73 13.44
N ASP A 89 -16.93 4.58 14.69
CA ASP A 89 -16.07 5.56 15.38
C ASP A 89 -14.59 5.46 14.93
N PHE A 90 -14.31 5.65 13.64
CA PHE A 90 -12.94 5.66 13.09
C PHE A 90 -12.14 6.85 13.64
N THR A 91 -12.68 8.06 13.62
CA THR A 91 -12.10 9.27 14.22
C THR A 91 -11.72 9.06 15.70
N GLY A 92 -12.58 8.44 16.51
CA GLY A 92 -12.26 8.14 17.90
C GLY A 92 -11.20 7.04 18.05
N ALA A 93 -11.12 6.07 17.13
CA ALA A 93 -10.01 5.12 17.08
C ALA A 93 -8.69 5.81 16.75
N TRP A 94 -8.65 6.65 15.70
CA TRP A 94 -7.47 7.42 15.31
C TRP A 94 -7.04 8.44 16.36
N ALA A 95 -7.97 9.11 17.04
CA ALA A 95 -7.67 10.04 18.14
C ALA A 95 -6.98 9.35 19.34
N ARG A 96 -7.14 8.02 19.46
CA ARG A 96 -6.44 7.19 20.45
C ARG A 96 -5.15 6.56 19.89
N GLY A 97 -4.73 6.93 18.68
CA GLY A 97 -3.56 6.40 17.99
C GLY A 97 -3.76 4.99 17.44
N ASN A 98 -5.00 4.51 17.30
CA ASN A 98 -5.28 3.18 16.74
C ASN A 98 -5.50 3.29 15.23
N VAL A 99 -4.43 3.15 14.46
CA VAL A 99 -4.38 3.31 12.99
C VAL A 99 -4.11 1.99 12.27
N GLY A 100 -4.11 0.91 13.04
CA GLY A 100 -3.61 -0.39 12.65
C GLY A 100 -2.82 -0.97 13.81
N ARG A 101 -2.95 -2.28 14.04
CA ARG A 101 -2.11 -2.99 14.99
C ARG A 101 -1.29 -4.01 14.22
N ASP A 102 0.00 -4.04 14.46
CA ASP A 102 0.92 -4.96 13.76
C ASP A 102 0.61 -6.45 14.03
N ASP A 103 -0.16 -6.76 15.09
CA ASP A 103 -0.59 -8.12 15.40
C ASP A 103 -1.90 -8.55 14.72
N ILE A 104 -2.47 -7.70 13.87
CA ILE A 104 -3.68 -7.99 13.10
C ILE A 104 -3.33 -8.12 11.62
N LEU A 105 -3.61 -9.28 11.05
CA LEU A 105 -3.55 -9.52 9.61
C LEU A 105 -4.94 -9.36 8.99
N ILE A 106 -5.05 -8.50 7.98
CA ILE A 106 -6.26 -8.30 7.20
C ILE A 106 -6.09 -9.01 5.86
N ALA A 107 -6.96 -9.98 5.57
CA ALA A 107 -7.04 -10.58 4.25
C ALA A 107 -7.93 -9.71 3.35
N TYR A 108 -7.34 -9.09 2.33
CA TYR A 108 -8.07 -8.28 1.38
C TYR A 108 -8.26 -9.03 0.05
N MET A 109 -9.50 -9.40 -0.25
CA MET A 109 -9.86 -10.17 -1.45
C MET A 109 -10.55 -9.23 -2.45
N GLU A 110 -9.80 -8.77 -3.44
CA GLU A 110 -10.24 -7.80 -4.44
C GLU A 110 -9.63 -8.08 -5.82
N GLY A 111 -9.89 -7.19 -6.78
CA GLY A 111 -9.29 -7.21 -8.14
C GLY A 111 -7.78 -6.93 -8.23
N GLY A 112 -7.06 -7.03 -7.11
CA GLY A 112 -5.61 -6.84 -7.01
C GLY A 112 -5.18 -5.42 -6.62
N VAL A 113 -3.90 -5.26 -6.27
CA VAL A 113 -3.32 -3.99 -5.82
C VAL A 113 -2.61 -3.28 -6.98
N ASN A 114 -2.81 -1.97 -7.13
CA ASN A 114 -2.01 -1.14 -8.04
C ASN A 114 -0.95 -0.38 -7.25
N TYR A 115 0.25 -0.95 -7.19
CA TYR A 115 1.41 -0.35 -6.53
C TYR A 115 1.89 0.95 -7.20
N SER A 116 1.49 1.24 -8.44
CA SER A 116 1.78 2.54 -9.07
C SER A 116 0.78 3.65 -8.75
N SER A 117 -0.25 3.36 -7.95
CA SER A 117 -1.25 4.34 -7.51
C SER A 117 -0.71 5.22 -6.39
N ASP A 118 -0.98 6.52 -6.44
CA ASP A 118 -0.59 7.44 -5.36
C ASP A 118 -1.23 7.11 -4.01
N SER A 119 -2.36 6.43 -4.04
CA SER A 119 -3.12 6.07 -2.84
C SER A 119 -2.45 4.98 -2.03
N ILE A 120 -1.52 4.17 -2.56
CA ILE A 120 -0.93 3.04 -1.83
C ILE A 120 0.10 3.47 -0.76
N LYS A 121 0.57 4.72 -0.80
CA LYS A 121 1.75 5.19 -0.04
C LYS A 121 1.70 4.87 1.45
N ASP A 122 0.55 5.05 2.07
CA ASP A 122 0.40 4.91 3.52
C ASP A 122 0.31 3.42 3.93
N ALA A 123 -0.11 2.55 3.01
CA ALA A 123 -0.17 1.11 3.22
C ALA A 123 1.13 0.35 2.90
N LEU A 124 2.07 0.95 2.14
CA LEU A 124 3.24 0.24 1.60
C LEU A 124 4.08 -0.49 2.63
N ASP A 125 4.22 0.08 3.83
CA ASP A 125 5.01 -0.54 4.88
C ASP A 125 4.25 -1.71 5.50
N ASN A 126 2.91 -1.68 5.47
CA ASN A 126 2.00 -2.63 6.10
C ASN A 126 1.55 -3.77 5.18
N GLU A 127 2.10 -3.84 3.98
CA GLU A 127 1.87 -4.97 3.07
C GLU A 127 2.46 -6.26 3.66
N TRP A 128 1.62 -7.30 3.74
CA TRP A 128 2.04 -8.58 4.32
C TRP A 128 3.04 -9.29 3.41
N LEU A 129 4.10 -9.85 3.99
CA LEU A 129 5.08 -10.66 3.27
C LEU A 129 5.13 -12.10 3.81
N ASN A 130 5.02 -13.07 2.90
CA ASN A 130 5.18 -14.48 3.22
C ASN A 130 6.66 -14.82 3.45
N LYS A 131 7.05 -14.86 4.73
CA LYS A 131 8.40 -15.25 5.17
C LYS A 131 8.85 -16.62 4.61
N GLY A 132 7.93 -17.55 4.37
CA GLY A 132 8.26 -18.88 3.85
C GLY A 132 8.74 -18.87 2.40
N GLU A 133 8.25 -17.91 1.62
CA GLU A 133 8.57 -17.75 0.19
C GLU A 133 9.76 -16.84 -0.08
N LEU A 134 10.29 -16.20 0.97
CA LEU A 134 11.37 -15.23 0.86
C LEU A 134 12.67 -15.73 1.49
N PRO A 135 13.84 -15.40 0.91
CA PRO A 135 15.11 -15.58 1.60
C PRO A 135 15.25 -14.55 2.72
N CYS A 136 16.13 -14.80 3.69
CA CYS A 136 16.55 -13.76 4.64
C CYS A 136 17.05 -12.53 3.86
N PRO A 137 16.63 -11.31 4.22
CA PRO A 137 17.10 -10.07 3.61
C PRO A 137 18.61 -9.87 3.83
N GLN A 138 19.26 -9.19 2.89
CA GLN A 138 20.70 -8.89 2.94
C GLN A 138 20.96 -7.40 3.08
N ARG A 139 22.03 -7.05 3.80
CA ARG A 139 22.63 -5.73 3.75
C ARG A 139 23.29 -5.50 2.39
N ALA A 140 23.65 -4.25 2.12
CA ALA A 140 24.34 -3.88 0.88
C ALA A 140 25.67 -4.63 0.65
N ASP A 141 26.31 -5.17 1.69
CA ASP A 141 27.52 -5.99 1.59
C ASP A 141 27.25 -7.50 1.37
N GLY A 142 25.98 -7.89 1.23
CA GLY A 142 25.54 -9.27 1.05
C GLY A 142 25.41 -10.07 2.35
N THR A 143 25.71 -9.48 3.51
CA THR A 143 25.54 -10.16 4.80
C THR A 143 24.08 -10.17 5.24
N THR A 144 23.68 -11.20 5.97
CA THR A 144 22.33 -11.33 6.55
C THR A 144 22.42 -11.62 8.05
N LEU A 145 21.30 -11.48 8.76
CA LEU A 145 21.17 -11.91 10.15
C LEU A 145 21.08 -13.44 10.24
N ALA A 146 21.29 -13.99 11.44
CA ALA A 146 21.28 -15.43 11.64
C ALA A 146 19.85 -16.01 11.57
N TRP A 147 19.68 -17.05 10.78
CA TRP A 147 18.44 -17.84 10.74
C TRP A 147 18.16 -18.51 12.11
N PRO A 148 16.90 -18.62 12.57
CA PRO A 148 15.63 -18.31 11.90
C PRO A 148 15.10 -16.87 12.08
N ASN A 149 15.82 -16.02 12.82
CA ASN A 149 15.37 -14.67 13.19
C ASN A 149 15.96 -13.58 12.27
N CYS A 150 16.19 -13.93 11.01
CA CYS A 150 16.97 -13.10 10.10
C CYS A 150 16.19 -12.02 9.34
N TYR A 151 14.86 -12.01 9.49
CA TYR A 151 13.95 -11.27 8.59
C TYR A 151 13.71 -9.82 8.99
N ASP A 152 13.89 -9.48 10.27
CA ASP A 152 13.86 -8.12 10.80
C ASP A 152 15.30 -7.55 10.74
N LEU A 153 15.70 -7.09 9.55
CA LEU A 153 17.07 -6.66 9.26
C LEU A 153 17.37 -5.27 9.82
N ASP A 154 16.37 -4.40 9.84
CA ASP A 154 16.48 -3.03 10.36
C ASP A 154 16.29 -2.95 11.89
N GLY A 155 15.76 -4.00 12.53
CA GLY A 155 15.60 -4.14 13.97
C GLY A 155 14.37 -3.45 14.54
N ASN A 156 13.36 -3.19 13.72
CA ASN A 156 12.13 -2.51 14.11
C ASN A 156 11.06 -3.46 14.70
N GLY A 157 11.32 -4.78 14.69
CA GLY A 157 10.44 -5.80 15.26
C GLY A 157 9.40 -6.39 14.31
N ARG A 158 9.40 -5.98 13.03
CA ARG A 158 8.49 -6.47 11.98
C ARG A 158 9.30 -7.03 10.80
N LEU A 159 8.62 -7.81 9.96
CA LEU A 159 9.11 -8.12 8.62
C LEU A 159 8.25 -7.31 7.65
N ASP A 160 8.88 -6.43 6.89
CA ASP A 160 8.24 -5.65 5.85
C ASP A 160 9.16 -5.39 4.65
N ILE A 161 8.67 -4.60 3.69
CA ILE A 161 9.40 -4.32 2.46
C ILE A 161 10.72 -3.55 2.71
N ARG A 162 10.83 -2.80 3.81
CA ARG A 162 12.01 -2.00 4.17
C ARG A 162 13.19 -2.86 4.57
N ASP A 163 12.96 -4.08 5.05
CA ASP A 163 14.03 -5.05 5.30
C ASP A 163 14.84 -5.38 4.03
N TYR A 164 14.23 -5.25 2.84
CA TYR A 164 14.87 -5.54 1.55
C TYR A 164 15.41 -4.30 0.82
N VAL A 165 15.25 -3.09 1.37
CA VAL A 165 15.59 -1.83 0.66
C VAL A 165 17.07 -1.73 0.26
N HIS A 166 17.95 -2.43 0.97
CA HIS A 166 19.38 -2.49 0.71
C HIS A 166 19.85 -3.84 0.17
N ASP A 167 18.92 -4.74 -0.13
CA ASP A 167 19.24 -6.07 -0.62
C ASP A 167 19.74 -6.00 -2.07
N PRO A 168 21.00 -6.37 -2.33
CA PRO A 168 21.59 -6.24 -3.66
C PRO A 168 20.93 -7.15 -4.70
N ARG A 169 20.10 -8.12 -4.28
CA ARG A 169 19.40 -9.03 -5.17
C ARG A 169 18.14 -8.40 -5.75
N VAL A 170 17.53 -7.44 -5.07
CA VAL A 170 16.22 -6.88 -5.45
C VAL A 170 16.34 -5.74 -6.46
N ASN A 171 17.53 -5.14 -6.55
CA ASN A 171 17.91 -4.25 -7.66
C ASN A 171 19.35 -4.56 -8.10
N PRO A 172 19.58 -5.70 -8.79
CA PRO A 172 20.91 -6.16 -9.11
C PRO A 172 21.54 -5.30 -10.20
N SER A 173 22.88 -5.22 -10.21
CA SER A 173 23.61 -4.59 -11.31
C SER A 173 23.44 -5.40 -12.60
N CYS A 174 23.27 -4.69 -13.71
CA CYS A 174 23.16 -5.29 -15.03
C CYS A 174 24.49 -5.89 -15.49
N PRO A 175 24.48 -7.03 -16.20
CA PRO A 175 25.66 -7.52 -16.90
C PRO A 175 26.15 -6.47 -17.92
N ALA A 176 27.47 -6.31 -18.01
CA ALA A 176 28.08 -5.35 -18.93
C ALA A 176 27.63 -5.61 -20.38
N GLY A 177 27.09 -4.57 -21.04
CA GLY A 177 26.63 -4.63 -22.43
C GLY A 177 25.13 -4.93 -22.63
N VAL A 178 24.35 -5.06 -21.55
CA VAL A 178 22.89 -5.31 -21.60
C VAL A 178 22.06 -4.04 -21.39
N ALA A 179 22.71 -2.87 -21.27
CA ALA A 179 22.02 -1.57 -21.19
C ALA A 179 21.10 -1.41 -22.41
N SER A 180 19.80 -1.36 -22.14
CA SER A 180 18.80 -1.11 -23.16
C SER A 180 17.76 -0.20 -22.53
N ASP A 181 17.89 1.09 -22.83
CA ASP A 181 16.83 2.08 -22.57
C ASP A 181 15.61 1.83 -23.50
N THR A 182 15.64 0.76 -24.31
CA THR A 182 14.57 0.36 -25.23
C THR A 182 13.52 -0.44 -24.46
N PRO A 183 12.24 -0.03 -24.47
CA PRO A 183 11.15 -0.81 -23.90
C PRO A 183 11.11 -2.23 -24.46
N VAL A 184 10.63 -3.19 -23.65
CA VAL A 184 10.53 -4.62 -23.99
C VAL A 184 9.80 -4.85 -25.31
N GLY A 185 8.73 -4.09 -25.57
CA GLY A 185 7.98 -4.13 -26.83
C GLY A 185 8.73 -3.63 -28.07
N GLN A 186 9.96 -3.13 -27.92
CA GLN A 186 10.83 -2.65 -29.00
C GLN A 186 12.17 -3.40 -29.07
N GLY A 187 12.29 -4.55 -28.39
CA GLY A 187 13.45 -5.44 -28.48
C GLY A 187 14.60 -5.13 -27.52
N GLY A 188 14.30 -4.52 -26.36
CA GLY A 188 15.27 -4.30 -25.30
C GLY A 188 15.68 -5.58 -24.55
N GLY A 189 16.94 -5.62 -24.11
CA GLY A 189 17.55 -6.74 -23.39
C GLY A 189 16.85 -7.04 -22.08
N LEU A 190 16.48 -8.30 -21.90
CA LEU A 190 15.35 -8.72 -21.11
C LEU A 190 15.79 -9.69 -20.00
N ALA A 191 15.55 -9.35 -18.75
CA ALA A 191 15.28 -10.36 -17.73
C ALA A 191 13.76 -10.48 -17.64
N ILE A 192 13.16 -11.37 -18.45
CA ILE A 192 11.79 -11.83 -18.25
C ILE A 192 11.87 -12.78 -17.07
N ASP A 193 11.18 -12.46 -15.98
CA ASP A 193 10.73 -13.51 -15.07
C ASP A 193 9.49 -14.20 -15.65
N VAL A 194 9.14 -15.31 -15.03
CA VAL A 194 8.23 -16.32 -15.56
C VAL A 194 6.77 -15.88 -15.60
N GLU A 195 6.42 -14.74 -15.02
CA GLU A 195 5.05 -14.23 -14.98
C GLU A 195 4.81 -13.07 -15.95
N GLY A 196 5.79 -12.78 -16.81
CA GLY A 196 5.70 -11.74 -17.85
C GLY A 196 6.23 -10.39 -17.43
N THR A 197 6.68 -10.27 -16.17
CA THR A 197 7.35 -9.07 -15.67
C THR A 197 8.77 -9.02 -16.22
N SER A 198 9.07 -7.91 -16.88
CA SER A 198 10.31 -7.75 -17.62
C SER A 198 11.01 -6.47 -17.20
N ARG A 199 12.26 -6.61 -16.73
CA ARG A 199 13.07 -5.48 -16.28
C ARG A 199 14.11 -5.10 -17.33
N ASN A 200 14.04 -3.86 -17.79
CA ASN A 200 15.09 -3.27 -18.63
C ASN A 200 16.31 -2.90 -17.80
N CYS A 201 17.47 -2.79 -18.44
CA CYS A 201 18.66 -2.22 -17.84
C CYS A 201 18.75 -0.74 -18.19
N VAL A 202 18.71 0.14 -17.19
CA VAL A 202 18.91 1.58 -17.42
C VAL A 202 20.40 1.91 -17.57
N SER A 203 20.70 3.03 -18.23
CA SER A 203 22.07 3.51 -18.48
C SER A 203 23.01 3.58 -17.26
N SER A 204 22.48 3.64 -16.03
CA SER A 204 23.26 3.57 -14.78
C SER A 204 23.75 2.15 -14.42
N GLY A 205 23.37 1.13 -15.20
CA GLY A 205 23.79 -0.26 -14.97
C GLY A 205 22.98 -0.98 -13.87
N GLN A 206 21.75 -0.53 -13.61
CA GLN A 206 20.80 -1.14 -12.69
C GLN A 206 19.46 -1.39 -13.38
N HIS A 207 18.56 -2.12 -12.72
CA HIS A 207 17.18 -2.24 -13.14
C HIS A 207 16.34 -1.12 -12.50
N PRO A 208 15.33 -0.58 -13.20
CA PRO A 208 14.35 0.28 -12.55
C PRO A 208 13.49 -0.56 -11.60
N TYR A 209 13.04 0.06 -10.51
CA TYR A 209 11.91 -0.44 -9.74
C TYR A 209 10.66 -0.51 -10.64
N LEU A 210 9.81 -1.52 -10.40
CA LEU A 210 8.61 -1.75 -11.22
C LEU A 210 7.56 -0.66 -11.02
N ASN A 211 7.50 -0.07 -9.82
CA ASN A 211 6.50 0.90 -9.46
C ASN A 211 7.10 2.23 -9.04
N ALA A 212 6.28 3.27 -9.15
CA ALA A 212 6.62 4.62 -8.75
C ALA A 212 5.36 5.36 -8.30
N VAL A 213 5.51 6.32 -7.39
CA VAL A 213 4.44 7.18 -6.91
C VAL A 213 4.87 8.64 -6.86
N ASN A 214 3.95 9.59 -6.83
CA ASN A 214 4.25 11.02 -6.73
C ASN A 214 4.53 11.44 -5.28
N VAL A 215 5.78 11.75 -4.96
CA VAL A 215 6.19 12.31 -3.67
C VAL A 215 6.52 13.78 -3.88
N GLN A 216 5.77 14.68 -3.22
CA GLN A 216 5.95 16.14 -3.34
C GLN A 216 5.98 16.62 -4.81
N GLY A 217 5.09 16.07 -5.65
CA GLY A 217 5.01 16.40 -7.08
C GLY A 217 6.06 15.74 -7.96
N THR A 218 6.95 14.91 -7.40
CA THR A 218 7.97 14.16 -8.16
C THR A 218 7.61 12.69 -8.23
N ARG A 219 7.52 12.14 -9.44
CA ARG A 219 7.35 10.69 -9.64
C ARG A 219 8.62 9.97 -9.19
N THR A 220 8.51 9.26 -8.08
CA THR A 220 9.58 8.64 -7.32
C THR A 220 9.44 7.11 -7.38
N PRO A 221 10.37 6.41 -8.04
CA PRO A 221 10.43 4.95 -8.01
C PRO A 221 10.74 4.43 -6.60
N TYR A 222 10.21 3.27 -6.25
CA TYR A 222 10.40 2.69 -4.92
C TYR A 222 10.31 1.16 -4.97
N LEU A 223 10.84 0.50 -3.94
CA LEU A 223 10.77 -0.95 -3.79
C LEU A 223 9.36 -1.40 -3.37
N SER A 224 8.72 -2.25 -4.16
CA SER A 224 7.39 -2.81 -3.90
C SER A 224 7.40 -4.34 -3.73
N PRO A 225 6.29 -4.95 -3.29
CA PRO A 225 6.15 -6.41 -3.29
C PRO A 225 6.29 -7.05 -4.68
N GLU A 226 5.85 -6.39 -5.76
CA GLU A 226 6.08 -6.85 -7.14
C GLU A 226 7.58 -7.01 -7.41
N ASP A 227 8.42 -6.15 -6.82
CA ASP A 227 9.85 -6.27 -7.03
C ASP A 227 10.43 -7.55 -6.40
N LEU A 228 9.93 -7.94 -5.23
CA LEU A 228 10.30 -9.20 -4.58
C LEU A 228 9.77 -10.40 -5.35
N ILE A 229 8.54 -10.34 -5.87
CA ILE A 229 7.96 -11.37 -6.74
C ILE A 229 8.82 -11.57 -7.98
N ALA A 230 9.23 -10.50 -8.65
CA ALA A 230 10.03 -10.62 -9.86
C ALA A 230 11.38 -11.30 -9.63
N VAL A 231 11.97 -11.08 -8.44
CA VAL A 231 13.33 -11.55 -8.11
C VAL A 231 13.30 -12.94 -7.47
N PHE A 232 12.37 -13.19 -6.55
CA PHE A 232 12.31 -14.39 -5.73
C PHE A 232 11.14 -15.32 -6.05
N GLY A 233 10.14 -14.86 -6.81
CA GLY A 233 8.89 -15.57 -7.13
C GLY A 233 9.04 -16.80 -8.03
N HIS A 234 10.25 -17.31 -8.18
CA HIS A 234 10.58 -18.56 -8.88
C HIS A 234 11.66 -19.37 -8.14
N CYS A 235 11.97 -18.99 -6.91
CA CYS A 235 13.05 -19.55 -6.13
C CYS A 235 12.53 -20.55 -5.11
N ARG A 236 13.34 -21.58 -4.87
CA ARG A 236 13.16 -22.51 -3.76
C ARG A 236 13.92 -22.00 -2.54
N MET A 237 13.25 -21.91 -1.40
CA MET A 237 13.84 -21.55 -0.13
C MET A 237 14.30 -22.77 0.65
N GLN A 238 15.40 -22.62 1.38
CA GLN A 238 15.89 -23.59 2.34
C GLN A 238 16.55 -22.86 3.50
N SER A 239 15.95 -22.93 4.70
CA SER A 239 16.47 -22.28 5.91
C SER A 239 16.77 -20.79 5.72
N GLY A 240 15.83 -20.07 5.10
CA GLY A 240 15.96 -18.63 4.81
C GLY A 240 17.05 -18.30 3.78
N GLN A 241 17.48 -19.26 2.97
CA GLN A 241 18.42 -19.05 1.87
C GLN A 241 17.81 -19.53 0.56
N ILE A 242 18.25 -18.92 -0.54
CA ILE A 242 17.91 -19.37 -1.88
C ILE A 242 18.67 -20.67 -2.15
N ALA A 243 17.94 -21.77 -2.34
CA ALA A 243 18.53 -23.04 -2.76
C ALA A 243 18.75 -23.08 -4.28
N GLN A 244 17.77 -22.61 -5.05
CA GLN A 244 17.80 -22.54 -6.51
C GLN A 244 16.70 -21.61 -7.04
N CYS A 245 16.91 -21.01 -8.21
CA CYS A 245 15.91 -20.19 -8.92
C CYS A 245 15.85 -20.59 -10.39
N PRO A 246 15.35 -21.80 -10.73
CA PRO A 246 15.22 -22.18 -12.13
C PRO A 246 14.17 -21.28 -12.83
N PRO A 247 14.36 -20.97 -14.13
CA PRO A 247 13.31 -20.36 -14.92
C PRO A 247 12.04 -21.22 -14.85
N GLY A 248 10.90 -20.61 -14.53
CA GLY A 248 9.64 -21.32 -14.31
C GLY A 248 9.51 -22.06 -12.99
N GLY A 249 10.39 -21.79 -12.02
CA GLY A 249 10.28 -22.35 -10.69
C GLY A 249 8.93 -22.05 -10.05
N ARG A 250 8.24 -23.10 -9.59
CA ARG A 250 6.99 -23.01 -8.84
C ARG A 250 7.17 -23.81 -7.56
N PHE A 251 7.47 -23.14 -6.46
CA PHE A 251 7.76 -23.78 -5.18
C PHE A 251 6.79 -23.28 -4.12
N ASP A 252 6.08 -24.21 -3.50
CA ASP A 252 5.32 -23.97 -2.28
C ASP A 252 6.29 -24.24 -1.12
N ASN A 253 6.99 -23.19 -0.69
CA ASN A 253 8.08 -23.28 0.26
C ASN A 253 7.58 -23.38 1.71
N ASP A 254 6.35 -22.93 1.98
CA ASP A 254 5.71 -23.01 3.30
C ASP A 254 4.66 -24.13 3.43
N GLY A 255 4.23 -24.74 2.32
CA GLY A 255 3.29 -25.85 2.28
C GLY A 255 1.81 -25.43 2.37
N ASN A 256 1.50 -24.17 2.05
CA ASN A 256 0.15 -23.63 2.16
C ASN A 256 -0.73 -23.90 0.91
N GLY A 257 -0.14 -24.46 -0.16
CA GLY A 257 -0.81 -24.79 -1.43
C GLY A 257 -0.70 -23.72 -2.53
N TYR A 258 -0.05 -22.59 -2.24
CA TYR A 258 0.12 -21.44 -3.13
C TYR A 258 1.61 -21.20 -3.40
N PRO A 259 2.15 -21.72 -4.51
CA PRO A 259 3.57 -21.57 -4.78
C PRO A 259 4.03 -20.12 -4.96
N ASN A 260 5.15 -19.75 -4.33
CA ASN A 260 5.81 -18.46 -4.48
C ASN A 260 4.96 -17.24 -4.03
N ASP A 261 3.92 -17.42 -3.21
CA ASP A 261 2.93 -16.41 -2.78
C ASP A 261 3.50 -15.36 -1.80
N ILE A 262 4.47 -14.58 -2.28
CA ILE A 262 5.27 -13.63 -1.49
C ILE A 262 4.43 -12.54 -0.81
N ASN A 263 3.38 -12.03 -1.44
CA ASN A 263 2.56 -10.94 -0.91
C ASN A 263 1.05 -11.20 -1.10
N GLY A 264 0.69 -12.44 -1.41
CA GLY A 264 -0.68 -12.84 -1.68
C GLY A 264 -0.79 -13.73 -2.91
N TRP A 265 -2.03 -13.93 -3.35
CA TRP A 265 -2.34 -14.85 -4.44
C TRP A 265 -3.38 -14.27 -5.38
N ASN A 266 -3.13 -14.40 -6.68
CA ASN A 266 -4.13 -14.11 -7.68
C ASN A 266 -4.86 -15.40 -8.06
N ALA A 267 -6.07 -15.54 -7.51
CA ALA A 267 -6.89 -16.73 -7.70
C ALA A 267 -7.50 -16.84 -9.12
N ASP A 268 -7.65 -15.72 -9.84
CA ASP A 268 -8.17 -15.72 -11.22
C ASP A 268 -7.16 -16.34 -12.18
N ARG A 269 -5.88 -15.98 -12.03
CA ARG A 269 -4.78 -16.44 -12.90
C ARG A 269 -3.98 -17.59 -12.31
N ASN A 270 -4.23 -17.92 -11.06
CA ASN A 270 -3.55 -18.99 -10.34
C ASN A 270 -2.03 -18.76 -10.37
N ASN A 271 -1.60 -17.57 -9.96
CA ASN A 271 -0.20 -17.16 -9.88
C ASN A 271 0.07 -16.25 -8.67
N ASN A 272 1.35 -15.96 -8.42
CA ASN A 272 1.79 -15.29 -7.20
C ASN A 272 1.76 -13.75 -7.28
N ASP A 273 1.22 -13.22 -8.37
CA ASP A 273 1.13 -11.79 -8.62
C ASP A 273 -0.29 -11.27 -8.30
N PRO A 274 -0.53 -10.77 -7.07
CA PRO A 274 -1.81 -10.18 -6.68
C PRO A 274 -2.03 -8.78 -7.28
N GLN A 275 -1.21 -8.33 -8.23
CA GLN A 275 -1.40 -7.04 -8.87
C GLN A 275 -2.70 -6.99 -9.67
N THR A 276 -3.32 -5.81 -9.71
CA THR A 276 -4.36 -5.51 -10.70
C THR A 276 -3.75 -5.18 -12.07
N GLU A 277 -4.27 -5.81 -13.12
CA GLU A 277 -3.87 -5.50 -14.50
C GLU A 277 -4.58 -4.26 -15.05
N ASP A 278 -5.65 -3.83 -14.39
CA ASP A 278 -6.33 -2.58 -14.72
C ASP A 278 -5.65 -1.44 -13.96
N MET A 279 -4.67 -0.80 -14.60
CA MET A 279 -3.96 0.34 -14.02
C MET A 279 -4.86 1.55 -13.70
N ALA A 280 -6.09 1.60 -14.22
CA ALA A 280 -7.09 2.61 -13.86
C ALA A 280 -7.94 2.20 -12.64
N TYR A 281 -7.82 0.95 -12.18
CA TYR A 281 -8.51 0.41 -11.01
C TYR A 281 -7.87 0.95 -9.72
N ASN A 282 -8.47 2.01 -9.18
CA ASN A 282 -8.01 2.67 -7.95
C ASN A 282 -8.70 2.18 -6.67
N HIS A 283 -9.67 1.27 -6.78
CA HIS A 283 -10.50 0.85 -5.65
C HIS A 283 -9.67 0.15 -4.56
N ALA A 284 -8.88 -0.86 -4.94
CA ALA A 284 -8.05 -1.60 -3.99
C ALA A 284 -6.93 -0.74 -3.36
N PRO A 285 -6.11 0.02 -4.11
CA PRO A 285 -5.09 0.89 -3.50
C PRO A 285 -5.66 1.95 -2.55
N GLY A 286 -6.82 2.52 -2.89
CA GLY A 286 -7.48 3.52 -2.06
C GLY A 286 -7.95 2.93 -0.72
N LEU A 287 -8.59 1.77 -0.76
CA LEU A 287 -9.11 1.11 0.44
C LEU A 287 -7.99 0.50 1.31
N HIS A 288 -6.90 0.01 0.71
CA HIS A 288 -5.73 -0.47 1.48
C HIS A 288 -5.23 0.58 2.46
N SER A 289 -5.01 1.81 2.00
CA SER A 289 -4.53 2.90 2.86
C SER A 289 -5.57 3.42 3.87
N LEU A 290 -6.86 3.18 3.64
CA LEU A 290 -7.90 3.43 4.65
C LEU A 290 -7.94 2.35 5.73
N LEU A 291 -7.52 1.12 5.41
CA LEU A 291 -7.50 -0.01 6.33
C LEU A 291 -6.23 -0.04 7.19
N VAL A 292 -5.08 0.31 6.60
CA VAL A 292 -3.76 0.26 7.23
C VAL A 292 -2.92 1.47 6.82
N GLY A 293 -2.71 2.41 7.74
CA GLY A 293 -1.95 3.66 7.49
C GLY A 293 -1.23 4.17 8.72
#